data_AF-A0A4Y2LKL5-F1
#
_entry.id   AF-A0A4Y2LKL5-F1
#
_cell.length_a   1.000
_cell.length_b   1.000
_cell.length_c   1.000
_cell.angle_alpha   90.00
_cell.angle_beta   90.00
_cell.angle_gamma   90.00
#
_symmetry.space_group_name_H-M   'P 1'
#
loop_
_entity.id
_entity.type
_entity.pdbx_description
1 polymer ?
#
loop_
_entity_poly.entity_id
_entity_poly.type
_entity_poly.pdbx_seq_one_letter_code
_entity_poly.pdbx_strand_id
1 'polypeptide(L)'
;MKYFISVKIENRYQNFEVDKSAGYTLIPDNQFKRLGIKRQLEPTGIAFQSYTENVFLPLGKMQVKEDHKGHVSFEDLYIVPDRFDPLLGRVCARHSKMNLNEIDQNTDNDIQNKIFSIQNITVIEKHFPEAF
;
A
#
# COMPACT_ATOMS: atom_id res chain seq x y z
N MET A 1 -9.89 8.20 4.18
CA MET A 1 -10.23 7.10 3.24
C MET A 1 -8.92 6.43 2.84
N LYS A 2 -8.83 5.10 2.92
CA LYS A 2 -7.65 4.36 2.45
C LYS A 2 -7.83 4.03 0.97
N TYR A 3 -6.79 4.20 0.17
CA TYR A 3 -6.82 3.92 -1.26
C TYR A 3 -5.87 2.79 -1.59
N PHE A 4 -6.32 1.83 -2.40
CA PHE A 4 -5.55 0.63 -2.76
C PHE A 4 -5.34 0.52 -4.26
N ILE A 5 -4.18 0.01 -4.66
CA ILE A 5 -3.82 -0.20 -6.06
C ILE A 5 -3.18 -1.57 -6.26
N SER A 6 -3.49 -2.22 -7.38
CA SER A 6 -2.84 -3.46 -7.78
C SER A 6 -1.67 -3.16 -8.71
N VAL A 7 -0.48 -3.58 -8.31
CA VAL A 7 0.77 -3.36 -9.03
C VAL A 7 1.39 -4.71 -9.37
N LYS A 8 1.97 -4.84 -10.56
CA LYS A 8 2.65 -6.07 -10.97
C LYS A 8 4.12 -5.98 -10.59
N ILE A 9 4.53 -6.72 -9.57
CA ILE A 9 5.92 -6.89 -9.14
C ILE A 9 6.47 -8.19 -9.71
N GLU A 10 7.52 -8.13 -10.53
CA GLU A 10 8.18 -9.33 -11.09
C GLU A 10 7.15 -10.32 -11.71
N ASN A 11 6.19 -9.78 -12.48
CA ASN A 11 5.07 -10.50 -13.11
C ASN A 11 3.99 -11.06 -12.17
N ARG A 12 3.97 -10.66 -10.89
CA ARG A 12 2.95 -11.04 -9.90
C ARG A 12 2.19 -9.82 -9.40
N TYR A 13 0.88 -9.93 -9.29
CA TYR A 13 0.07 -8.83 -8.75
C TYR A 13 0.15 -8.77 -7.23
N GLN A 14 0.33 -7.56 -6.71
CA GLN A 14 0.32 -7.23 -5.30
C GLN A 14 -0.54 -5.97 -5.08
N ASN A 15 -1.40 -6.01 -4.07
CA ASN A 15 -2.19 -4.85 -3.68
C ASN A 15 -1.45 -4.05 -2.62
N PHE A 16 -1.43 -2.73 -2.78
CA PHE A 16 -0.80 -1.80 -1.85
C PHE A 16 -1.78 -0.73 -1.43
N GLU A 17 -1.71 -0.31 -0.17
CA GLU A 17 -2.26 0.98 0.24
C GLU A 17 -1.34 2.09 -0.28
N VAL A 18 -1.90 3.10 -0.94
CA VAL A 18 -1.11 4.22 -1.47
C VAL A 18 -0.86 5.24 -0.38
N ASP A 19 0.40 5.48 -0.06
CA ASP A 19 0.80 6.49 0.91
C ASP A 19 1.75 7.52 0.27
N LYS A 20 1.19 8.70 -0.02
CA LYS A 20 1.96 9.84 -0.54
C LYS A 20 2.91 10.45 0.48
N SER A 21 2.79 10.14 1.77
CA SER A 21 3.73 10.59 2.80
C SER A 21 4.93 9.65 2.91
N ALA A 22 4.77 8.38 2.50
CA ALA A 22 5.84 7.39 2.55
C ALA A 22 6.85 7.65 1.43
N GLY A 23 8.13 7.70 1.79
CA GLY A 23 9.22 7.81 0.81
C GLY A 23 9.40 6.54 -0.01
N TYR A 24 9.15 5.38 0.59
CA TYR A 24 9.52 4.07 0.06
C TYR A 24 8.32 3.11 0.04
N THR A 25 8.43 2.08 -0.79
CA THR A 25 7.44 1.00 -0.88
C THR A 25 7.82 -0.14 0.04
N LEU A 26 6.86 -0.59 0.85
CA LEU A 26 7.02 -1.62 1.86
C LEU A 26 6.10 -2.80 1.56
N ILE A 27 6.59 -4.02 1.76
CA ILE A 27 5.77 -5.23 1.70
C ILE A 27 6.05 -6.13 2.92
N PRO A 28 5.00 -6.69 3.56
CA PRO A 28 5.19 -7.66 4.63
C PRO A 28 5.83 -8.96 4.11
N ASP A 29 6.69 -9.58 4.92
CA ASP A 29 7.43 -10.79 4.55
C ASP A 29 6.51 -11.95 4.11
N ASN A 30 5.39 -12.16 4.78
CA ASN A 30 4.42 -13.17 4.39
C ASN A 30 3.81 -12.93 2.99
N GLN A 31 3.55 -11.67 2.61
CA GLN A 31 3.03 -11.31 1.30
C GLN A 31 4.13 -11.40 0.25
N PHE A 32 5.35 -10.96 0.58
CA PHE A 32 6.51 -11.11 -0.26
C PHE A 32 6.78 -12.58 -0.63
N LYS A 33 6.77 -13.48 0.37
CA LYS A 33 6.92 -14.93 0.16
C LYS A 33 5.86 -15.51 -0.76
N ARG A 34 4.62 -15.00 -0.72
CA ARG A 34 3.53 -15.42 -1.62
C ARG A 34 3.76 -15.01 -3.08
N LEU A 35 4.56 -13.99 -3.36
CA LEU A 35 4.97 -13.65 -4.73
C LEU A 35 5.90 -14.73 -5.32
N GLY A 36 6.53 -15.55 -4.48
CA GLY A 36 7.41 -16.63 -4.93
C GLY A 36 8.69 -16.14 -5.58
N ILE A 37 9.10 -14.90 -5.29
CA ILE A 37 10.34 -14.32 -5.82
C ILE A 37 11.52 -14.93 -5.06
N LYS A 38 12.41 -15.63 -5.78
CA LYS A 38 13.53 -16.39 -5.21
C LYS A 38 14.85 -15.59 -5.14
N ARG A 39 14.78 -14.28 -4.94
CA ARG A 39 15.96 -13.41 -4.85
C ARG A 39 16.34 -13.18 -3.38
N GLN A 40 17.64 -13.16 -3.10
CA GLN A 40 18.13 -12.83 -1.76
C GLN A 40 17.92 -11.35 -1.46
N LEU A 41 17.56 -11.04 -0.21
CA LEU A 41 17.44 -9.67 0.26
C LEU A 41 18.81 -9.05 0.49
N GLU A 42 18.96 -7.81 0.09
CA GLU A 42 20.12 -6.98 0.39
C GLU A 42 19.96 -6.35 1.78
N PRO A 43 21.05 -6.26 2.57
CA PRO A 43 21.03 -5.49 3.80
C PRO A 43 20.81 -4.01 3.49
N THR A 44 20.20 -3.29 4.44
CA THR A 44 19.98 -1.84 4.32
C THR A 44 20.26 -1.16 5.64
N GLY A 45 20.86 0.04 5.57
CA GLY A 45 21.10 0.91 6.72
C GLY A 45 19.93 1.84 7.06
N ILE A 46 18.78 1.68 6.39
CA ILE A 46 17.60 2.54 6.60
C ILE A 46 16.71 1.94 7.69
N ALA A 47 16.27 2.80 8.61
CA ALA A 47 15.19 2.52 9.54
C ALA A 47 13.94 3.31 9.14
N PHE A 48 12.77 2.75 9.42
CA PHE A 48 11.48 3.40 9.17
C PHE A 48 10.86 3.85 10.48
N GLN A 49 10.18 4.98 10.46
CA GLN A 49 9.37 5.45 11.59
C GLN A 49 7.89 5.28 11.21
N SER A 50 7.15 4.52 12.02
CA SER A 50 5.69 4.47 11.88
C SER A 50 5.05 5.76 12.40
N TYR A 51 3.81 6.01 11.98
CA TYR A 51 2.99 7.09 12.54
C TYR A 51 2.78 7.00 14.06
N THR A 52 2.82 5.78 14.61
CA THR A 52 2.73 5.50 16.05
C THR A 52 4.08 5.65 16.77
N GLU A 53 5.01 6.40 16.18
CA GLU A 53 6.34 6.74 16.72
C GLU A 53 7.30 5.56 16.97
N ASN A 54 6.94 4.35 16.50
CA ASN A 54 7.84 3.20 16.60
C ASN A 54 8.81 3.17 15.41
N VAL A 55 10.10 3.30 15.71
CA VAL A 55 11.17 3.03 14.74
C VAL A 55 11.29 1.52 14.56
N PHE A 56 11.41 1.07 13.32
CA PHE A 56 11.61 -0.34 12.99
C PHE A 56 12.58 -0.52 11.83
N LEU A 57 13.22 -1.69 11.82
CA LEU A 57 14.12 -2.10 10.75
C LEU A 57 13.37 -2.99 9.75
N PRO A 58 13.60 -2.82 8.44
CA PRO A 58 13.20 -3.82 7.46
C PRO A 58 14.05 -5.08 7.62
N LEU A 59 13.53 -6.21 7.13
CA LEU A 59 14.29 -7.46 7.01
C LEU A 59 15.37 -7.37 5.91
N GLY A 60 15.17 -6.46 4.95
CA GLY A 60 16.09 -6.16 3.88
C GLY A 60 15.37 -5.43 2.75
N LYS A 61 16.06 -5.24 1.64
CA LYS A 61 15.49 -4.65 0.43
C LYS A 61 15.89 -5.44 -0.81
N MET A 62 15.20 -5.19 -1.92
CA MET A 62 15.69 -5.59 -3.23
C MET A 62 15.09 -4.67 -4.29
N GLN A 63 15.82 -4.48 -5.39
CA GLN A 63 15.26 -3.79 -6.55
C GLN A 63 14.31 -4.73 -7.30
N VAL A 64 13.09 -4.30 -7.60
CA VAL A 64 12.10 -5.09 -8.33
C VAL A 64 11.67 -4.41 -9.61
N LYS A 65 11.34 -5.22 -10.62
CA LYS A 65 10.57 -4.71 -11.75
C LYS A 65 9.13 -4.47 -11.32
N GLU A 66 8.72 -3.20 -11.36
CA GLU A 66 7.34 -2.77 -11.16
C GLU A 66 6.70 -2.47 -12.52
N ASP A 67 5.48 -2.97 -12.75
CA ASP A 67 4.66 -2.64 -13.91
C ASP A 67 3.26 -2.21 -13.45
N HIS A 68 2.90 -0.99 -13.83
CA HIS A 68 1.57 -0.44 -13.62
C HIS A 68 1.05 0.16 -14.93
N LYS A 69 -0.05 -0.40 -15.45
CA LYS A 69 -0.70 0.03 -16.71
C LYS A 69 0.28 0.11 -17.90
N GLY A 70 1.30 -0.76 -17.95
CA GLY A 70 2.29 -0.78 -19.03
C GLY A 70 3.46 0.18 -18.83
N HIS A 71 3.47 0.95 -17.73
CA HIS A 71 4.64 1.70 -17.30
C HIS A 71 5.51 0.81 -16.43
N VAL A 72 6.72 0.53 -16.92
CA VAL A 72 7.71 -0.30 -16.23
C VAL A 72 8.75 0.59 -15.57
N SER A 73 9.02 0.34 -14.29
CA SER A 73 10.14 0.92 -13.55
C SER A 73 10.88 -0.14 -12.72
N PHE A 74 12.05 0.23 -12.19
CA PHE A 74 12.84 -0.61 -11.31
C PHE A 74 13.04 0.12 -10.00
N GLU A 75 12.42 -0.37 -8.93
CA GLU A 75 12.31 0.36 -7.66
C GLU A 75 12.77 -0.49 -6.48
N ASP A 76 13.27 0.16 -5.44
CA ASP A 76 13.59 -0.50 -4.18
C ASP A 76 12.29 -0.91 -3.46
N LEU A 77 12.14 -2.20 -3.23
CA LEU A 77 11.09 -2.80 -2.40
C LEU A 77 11.69 -3.22 -1.06
N TYR A 78 11.14 -2.70 0.03
CA TYR A 78 11.59 -3.04 1.38
C TYR A 78 10.68 -4.10 1.98
N ILE A 79 11.29 -5.17 2.49
CA ILE A 79 10.58 -6.26 3.15
C ILE A 79 10.54 -5.94 4.63
N VAL A 80 9.35 -5.91 5.21
CA VAL A 80 9.12 -5.52 6.60
C VAL A 80 8.45 -6.66 7.38
N PRO A 81 8.49 -6.64 8.73
CA PRO A 81 7.78 -7.62 9.55
C PRO A 81 6.27 -7.70 9.24
N ASP A 82 5.68 -8.87 9.47
CA ASP A 82 4.28 -9.19 9.11
C ASP A 82 3.19 -8.33 9.78
N ARG A 83 3.55 -7.53 10.78
CA ARG A 83 2.64 -6.64 11.50
C ARG A 83 2.28 -5.35 10.74
N PHE A 84 2.90 -5.11 9.58
CA PHE A 84 2.66 -3.93 8.76
C PHE A 84 1.77 -4.25 7.58
N ASP A 85 1.14 -3.21 7.01
CA ASP A 85 0.42 -3.30 5.75
C ASP A 85 1.38 -3.06 4.57
N PRO A 86 1.09 -3.62 3.37
CA PRO A 86 1.81 -3.27 2.16
C PRO A 86 1.52 -1.80 1.77
N LEU A 87 2.57 -0.98 1.69
CA LEU A 87 2.48 0.45 1.38
C LEU A 87 3.19 0.78 0.07
N LEU A 88 2.54 1.51 -0.83
CA LEU A 88 3.14 2.08 -2.03
C LEU A 88 3.56 3.52 -1.74
N GLY A 89 4.87 3.75 -1.71
CA GLY A 89 5.45 5.07 -1.44
C GLY A 89 5.52 5.98 -2.67
N ARG A 90 5.93 7.22 -2.43
CA ARG A 90 6.06 8.26 -3.46
C ARG A 90 7.02 7.92 -4.59
N VAL A 91 8.11 7.20 -4.31
CA VAL A 91 9.12 6.88 -5.34
C VAL A 91 8.48 6.06 -6.46
N CYS A 92 7.74 5.00 -6.11
CA CYS A 92 6.98 4.23 -7.08
C CYS A 92 5.81 5.03 -7.70
N ALA A 93 5.04 5.75 -6.89
CA ALA A 93 3.86 6.48 -7.37
C ALA A 93 4.18 7.58 -8.40
N ARG A 94 5.36 8.21 -8.32
CA ARG A 94 5.80 9.24 -9.26
C ARG A 94 6.16 8.67 -10.64
N HIS A 95 6.87 7.55 -10.68
CA HIS A 95 7.29 6.93 -11.94
C HIS A 95 6.13 6.25 -12.67
N SER A 96 5.14 5.76 -11.93
CA SER A 96 3.95 5.10 -12.49
C SER A 96 2.87 6.05 -13.04
N LYS A 97 3.14 7.37 -13.13
CA LYS A 97 2.20 8.43 -13.59
C LYS A 97 0.78 8.27 -13.02
N MET A 98 0.67 7.89 -11.75
CA MET A 98 -0.62 7.63 -11.12
C MET A 98 -1.37 8.97 -10.91
N ASN A 99 -2.32 9.28 -11.78
CA ASN A 99 -3.25 10.39 -11.57
C ASN A 99 -4.36 9.92 -10.61
N LEU A 100 -4.44 10.53 -9.42
CA LEU A 100 -5.49 10.19 -8.45
C LEU A 100 -6.91 10.44 -8.99
N ASN A 101 -7.08 11.36 -9.93
CA ASN A 101 -8.39 11.68 -10.47
C ASN A 101 -8.95 10.54 -11.36
N GLU A 102 -8.07 9.72 -11.97
CA GLU A 102 -8.47 8.53 -12.75
C GLU A 102 -8.78 7.32 -11.86
N ILE A 103 -8.37 7.42 -10.61
CA ILE A 103 -8.36 6.35 -9.64
C ILE A 103 -9.70 6.31 -8.89
N ASP A 104 -10.25 7.48 -8.52
CA ASP A 104 -11.55 7.59 -7.86
C ASP A 104 -12.68 6.95 -8.68
N GLN A 105 -12.61 7.01 -10.02
CA GLN A 105 -13.63 6.45 -10.93
C GLN A 105 -13.67 4.92 -10.97
N ASN A 106 -12.59 4.21 -10.61
CA ASN A 106 -12.56 2.75 -10.60
C ASN A 106 -12.97 2.15 -9.24
N THR A 107 -12.86 2.93 -8.17
CA THR A 107 -13.21 2.46 -6.82
C THR A 107 -14.72 2.26 -6.64
N ASP A 108 -15.55 2.99 -7.39
CA ASP A 108 -17.01 2.84 -7.33
C ASP A 108 -17.50 1.44 -7.75
N ASN A 109 -16.80 0.76 -8.67
CA ASN A 109 -17.22 -0.57 -9.15
C ASN A 109 -16.81 -1.71 -8.20
N ASP A 110 -15.69 -1.59 -7.48
CA ASP A 110 -15.20 -2.61 -6.54
C ASP A 110 -15.72 -2.42 -5.10
N ILE A 111 -16.10 -1.19 -4.71
CA ILE A 111 -16.68 -0.90 -3.39
C ILE A 111 -18.11 -1.45 -3.25
N GLN A 112 -18.90 -1.46 -4.34
CA GLN A 112 -20.28 -1.97 -4.34
C GLN A 112 -20.38 -3.42 -3.82
N ASN A 113 -19.32 -4.23 -4.01
CA ASN A 113 -19.31 -5.62 -3.57
C ASN A 113 -18.79 -5.84 -2.14
N LYS A 114 -18.28 -4.80 -1.44
CA LYS A 114 -17.60 -4.99 -0.15
C LYS A 114 -18.12 -4.15 1.02
N ILE A 115 -19.10 -3.27 0.85
CA ILE A 115 -19.74 -2.55 1.97
C ILE A 115 -21.21 -2.95 2.09
N PHE A 116 -21.43 -4.14 2.63
CA PHE A 116 -22.62 -4.36 3.45
C PHE A 116 -22.37 -3.76 4.84
N SER A 117 -23.34 -2.97 5.30
CA SER A 117 -23.49 -2.42 6.65
C SER A 117 -22.55 -1.26 7.04
N ILE A 118 -22.98 -0.03 6.75
CA ILE A 118 -23.63 0.86 7.72
C ILE A 118 -24.15 2.06 6.90
N GLN A 119 -25.43 2.04 6.57
CA GLN A 119 -26.14 3.22 6.04
C GLN A 119 -27.29 3.51 7.00
N ASN A 120 -27.04 4.31 8.03
CA ASN A 120 -28.04 5.25 8.55
C ASN A 120 -27.42 6.22 9.55
N ILE A 121 -27.33 7.48 9.14
CA ILE A 121 -26.84 8.62 9.93
C ILE A 121 -27.65 8.79 11.23
N THR A 122 -28.91 8.35 11.24
CA THR A 122 -29.84 8.45 12.38
C THR A 122 -29.37 7.69 13.63
N VAL A 123 -28.43 6.74 13.51
CA VAL A 123 -27.87 5.99 14.65
C VAL A 123 -26.83 6.81 15.43
N ILE A 124 -26.13 7.72 14.76
CA ILE A 124 -25.04 8.52 15.34
C ILE A 124 -25.60 9.66 16.20
N GLU A 125 -26.65 10.33 15.72
CA GLU A 125 -27.33 11.43 16.43
C GLU A 125 -27.87 11.00 17.81
N LYS A 126 -28.24 9.72 17.95
CA LYS A 126 -28.75 9.17 19.22
C LYS A 126 -27.65 8.84 20.23
N HIS A 127 -26.41 8.64 19.78
CA HIS A 127 -25.29 8.24 20.64
C HIS A 127 -24.46 9.44 21.14
N PHE A 128 -24.42 10.54 20.39
CA PHE A 128 -23.65 11.73 20.74
C PHE A 128 -24.50 13.00 20.56
N PRO A 129 -25.52 13.21 21.43
CA PRO A 129 -26.43 14.34 21.31
C PRO A 129 -25.76 15.70 21.56
N GLU A 130 -24.56 15.74 22.13
CA GLU A 130 -23.86 17.00 22.47
C GLU A 130 -22.96 17.53 21.34
N ALA A 131 -22.87 16.82 20.21
CA ALA A 131 -22.06 17.24 19.06
C ALA A 131 -22.86 18.02 17.99
N PHE A 132 -24.16 18.27 18.22
CA PHE A 132 -25.06 19.00 17.33
C PHE A 132 -25.98 19.94 18.12
#